data_AF-A0A6G1RSK5-F1
#
_entry.id   AF-A0A6G1RSK5-F1
#
_cell.length_a   1.000
_cell.length_b   1.000
_cell.length_c   1.000
_cell.angle_alpha   90.00
_cell.angle_beta   90.00
_cell.angle_gamma   90.00
#
_symmetry.space_group_name_H-M   'P 1'
#
loop_
_entity.id
_entity.type
_entity.pdbx_description
1 polymer ?
#
loop_
_entity_poly.entity_id
_entity_poly.type
_entity_poly.pdbx_seq_one_letter_code
_entity_poly.pdbx_strand_id
1 'polypeptide(L)'
;GLAAVPGRQAAFRQGLAAAVQYAQAVGCPRIHLMAGRVPLGADRAAVAGEMEATFIENLRYAADLLAQEDMIGLVEPINNRITDPRYFLNTPHQGKADISPQSLLQGRRRIPKV
;
A
#
# COMPACT_ATOMS: atom_id res chain seq x y z
N GLY A 1 4.22 5.91 -5.84
CA GLY A 1 3.50 4.65 -5.55
C GLY A 1 3.49 3.74 -6.76
N LEU A 2 3.72 2.45 -6.54
CA LEU A 2 3.79 1.43 -7.60
C LEU A 2 2.95 0.19 -7.26
N ALA A 3 2.21 0.20 -6.14
CA ALA A 3 1.56 -1.00 -5.63
C ALA A 3 0.57 -1.62 -6.64
N ALA A 4 -0.10 -0.81 -7.45
CA ALA A 4 -1.07 -1.24 -8.46
C ALA A 4 -0.56 -1.15 -9.90
N VAL A 5 0.74 -0.89 -10.13
CA VAL A 5 1.27 -0.64 -11.49
C VAL A 5 1.81 -1.95 -12.08
N PRO A 6 1.19 -2.50 -13.15
CA PRO A 6 1.62 -3.76 -13.74
C PRO A 6 3.05 -3.68 -14.29
N GLY A 7 3.80 -4.77 -14.16
CA GLY A 7 5.21 -4.86 -14.56
C GLY A 7 6.18 -4.11 -13.64
N ARG A 8 5.72 -3.50 -12.55
CA ARG A 8 6.55 -2.75 -11.58
C ARG A 8 6.60 -3.39 -10.19
N GLN A 9 6.18 -4.64 -10.04
CA GLN A 9 6.19 -5.39 -8.77
C GLN A 9 7.58 -5.42 -8.13
N ALA A 10 8.63 -5.74 -8.89
CA ALA A 10 10.00 -5.76 -8.36
C ALA A 10 10.42 -4.40 -7.78
N ALA A 11 10.12 -3.32 -8.49
CA ALA A 11 10.40 -1.96 -8.04
C ALA A 11 9.55 -1.56 -6.81
N PHE A 12 8.31 -2.03 -6.72
CA PHE A 12 7.49 -1.87 -5.51
C PHE A 12 8.13 -2.56 -4.30
N ARG A 13 8.55 -3.83 -4.45
CA ARG A 13 9.16 -4.62 -3.36
C ARG A 13 10.49 -4.01 -2.89
N GLN A 14 11.33 -3.55 -3.83
CA GLN A 14 12.57 -2.83 -3.50
C GLN A 14 12.28 -1.53 -2.73
N GLY A 15 11.30 -0.74 -3.19
CA GLY A 15 10.90 0.49 -2.51
C GLY A 15 10.33 0.24 -1.11
N LEU A 16 9.56 -0.83 -0.94
CA LEU A 16 9.02 -1.23 0.37
C LEU A 16 10.14 -1.64 1.34
N ALA A 17 11.11 -2.42 0.89
CA ALA A 17 12.26 -2.81 1.71
C ALA A 17 13.05 -1.58 2.20
N ALA A 18 13.29 -0.60 1.30
CA ALA A 18 13.91 0.67 1.69
C ALA A 18 13.03 1.45 2.69
N ALA A 19 11.71 1.51 2.47
CA ALA A 19 10.80 2.19 3.38
C ALA A 19 10.79 1.57 4.78
N VAL A 20 10.88 0.24 4.89
CA VAL A 20 11.03 -0.47 6.17
C VAL A 20 12.31 -0.04 6.88
N GLN A 21 13.46 0.00 6.18
CA GLN A 21 14.73 0.44 6.76
C GLN A 21 14.63 1.88 7.31
N TYR A 22 14.03 2.80 6.54
CA TYR A 22 13.81 4.17 7.01
C TYR A 22 12.86 4.21 8.21
N ALA A 23 11.76 3.48 8.16
CA ALA A 23 10.76 3.41 9.21
C ALA A 23 11.36 2.90 10.54
N GLN A 24 12.21 1.87 10.48
CA GLN A 24 12.98 1.38 11.64
C GLN A 24 13.91 2.47 12.19
N ALA A 25 14.67 3.14 11.31
CA ALA A 25 15.63 4.16 11.71
C ALA A 25 14.99 5.36 12.43
N VAL A 26 13.73 5.70 12.10
CA VAL A 26 12.99 6.81 12.72
C VAL A 26 11.93 6.37 13.73
N GLY A 27 11.80 5.07 13.99
CA GLY A 27 10.79 4.53 14.91
C GLY A 27 9.34 4.72 14.46
N CYS A 28 9.07 4.77 13.15
CA CYS A 28 7.72 4.89 12.61
C CYS A 28 7.11 3.50 12.35
N PRO A 29 6.01 3.09 13.01
CA PRO A 29 5.45 1.75 12.82
C PRO A 29 4.48 1.65 11.63
N ARG A 30 4.39 2.68 10.77
CA ARG A 30 3.37 2.77 9.72
C ARG A 30 3.98 3.18 8.39
N ILE A 31 3.62 2.44 7.34
CA ILE A 31 4.07 2.71 5.97
C ILE A 31 2.87 2.89 5.05
N HIS A 32 2.83 4.00 4.33
CA HIS A 32 1.83 4.23 3.29
C HIS A 32 2.22 3.53 1.98
N LEU A 33 1.40 2.56 1.57
CA LEU A 33 1.51 1.80 0.32
C LEU A 33 0.77 2.52 -0.81
N MET A 34 1.42 3.53 -1.40
CA MET A 34 0.82 4.30 -2.50
C MET A 34 0.52 3.41 -3.72
N ALA A 35 -0.75 3.39 -4.16
CA ALA A 35 -1.25 2.58 -5.27
C ALA A 35 -0.54 2.89 -6.60
N GLY A 36 -0.35 4.18 -6.91
CA GLY A 36 0.21 4.63 -8.18
C GLY A 36 -0.85 5.08 -9.17
N ARG A 37 -0.41 5.38 -10.40
CA ARG A 37 -1.23 5.99 -11.45
C ARG A 37 -1.49 5.01 -12.60
N VAL A 38 -2.64 5.17 -13.24
CA VAL A 38 -2.96 4.54 -14.53
C VAL A 38 -1.88 4.98 -15.55
N PRO A 39 -1.19 4.04 -16.24
CA PRO A 39 -0.13 4.35 -17.20
C PRO A 39 -0.58 5.35 -18.26
N LEU A 40 0.29 6.26 -18.70
CA LEU A 40 -0.04 7.23 -19.74
C LEU A 40 -0.47 6.53 -21.03
N GLY A 41 -1.47 7.08 -21.72
CA GLY A 41 -2.03 6.49 -22.94
C GLY A 41 -2.98 5.31 -22.72
N ALA A 42 -3.01 4.71 -21.53
CA ALA A 42 -3.98 3.66 -21.23
C ALA A 42 -5.35 4.24 -20.85
N ASP A 43 -6.40 3.57 -21.32
CA ASP A 43 -7.77 3.73 -20.82
C ASP A 43 -7.86 3.07 -19.43
N ARG A 44 -8.41 3.80 -18.44
CA ARG A 44 -8.56 3.33 -17.07
C ARG A 44 -9.38 2.04 -16.98
N ALA A 45 -10.49 1.95 -17.72
CA ALA A 45 -11.36 0.78 -17.69
C ALA A 45 -10.66 -0.45 -18.29
N ALA A 46 -9.87 -0.25 -19.36
CA ALA A 46 -9.14 -1.33 -20.01
C ALA A 46 -8.08 -1.98 -19.11
N VAL A 47 -7.41 -1.20 -18.25
CA VAL A 47 -6.34 -1.71 -17.38
C VAL A 47 -6.76 -1.95 -15.93
N ALA A 48 -8.01 -1.63 -15.56
CA ALA A 48 -8.47 -1.68 -14.17
C ALA A 48 -8.24 -3.06 -13.52
N GLY A 49 -8.60 -4.15 -14.21
CA GLY A 49 -8.46 -5.50 -13.68
C GLY A 49 -7.01 -5.92 -13.48
N GLU A 50 -6.12 -5.56 -14.40
CA GLU A 50 -4.68 -5.87 -14.27
C GLU A 50 -4.04 -5.08 -13.13
N MET A 51 -4.40 -3.80 -13.00
CA MET A 51 -3.96 -2.95 -11.89
C MET A 51 -4.46 -3.47 -10.55
N GLU A 52 -5.71 -3.92 -10.46
CA GLU A 52 -6.30 -4.52 -9.26
C GLU A 52 -5.59 -5.82 -8.87
N ALA A 53 -5.36 -6.71 -9.83
CA ALA A 53 -4.61 -7.96 -9.59
C ALA A 53 -3.19 -7.66 -9.06
N THR A 54 -2.49 -6.71 -9.69
CA THR A 54 -1.16 -6.27 -9.24
C THR A 54 -1.22 -5.65 -7.84
N PHE A 55 -2.26 -4.87 -7.54
CA PHE A 55 -2.45 -4.25 -6.24
C PHE A 55 -2.61 -5.30 -5.14
N ILE A 56 -3.50 -6.28 -5.34
CA ILE A 56 -3.73 -7.36 -4.37
C ILE A 56 -2.46 -8.20 -4.16
N GLU A 57 -1.73 -8.54 -5.23
CA GLU A 57 -0.45 -9.27 -5.13
C GLU A 57 0.55 -8.53 -4.24
N ASN A 58 0.74 -7.23 -4.52
CA ASN A 58 1.70 -6.40 -3.80
C ASN A 58 1.26 -6.11 -2.36
N LEU A 59 -0.04 -5.97 -2.09
CA LEU A 59 -0.56 -5.79 -0.74
C LEU A 59 -0.39 -7.04 0.12
N ARG A 60 -0.56 -8.24 -0.44
CA ARG A 60 -0.28 -9.50 0.26
C ARG A 60 1.20 -9.60 0.63
N TYR A 61 2.09 -9.36 -0.34
CA TYR A 61 3.54 -9.32 -0.10
C TYR A 61 3.90 -8.30 0.99
N ALA A 62 3.31 -7.09 0.92
CA ALA A 62 3.57 -6.05 1.90
C ALA A 62 3.06 -6.44 3.29
N ALA A 63 1.88 -7.06 3.40
CA ALA A 63 1.34 -7.52 4.67
C ALA A 63 2.27 -8.55 5.33
N ASP A 64 2.77 -9.53 4.58
CA ASP A 64 3.69 -10.56 5.09
C ASP A 64 5.01 -9.93 5.58
N LEU A 65 5.61 -9.04 4.79
CA LEU A 65 6.85 -8.37 5.17
C LEU A 65 6.67 -7.47 6.39
N LEU A 66 5.63 -6.63 6.40
CA LEU A 66 5.40 -5.68 7.49
C LEU A 66 5.02 -6.39 8.80
N ALA A 67 4.34 -7.54 8.73
CA ALA A 67 4.06 -8.36 9.90
C ALA A 67 5.34 -8.90 10.57
N GLN A 68 6.37 -9.25 9.79
CA GLN A 68 7.67 -9.68 10.32
C GLN A 68 8.40 -8.56 11.07
N GLU A 69 8.07 -7.31 10.75
CA GLU A 69 8.74 -6.11 11.25
C GLU A 69 7.93 -5.34 12.31
N ASP A 70 6.81 -5.89 12.80
CA ASP A 70 5.87 -5.23 13.72
C ASP A 70 5.36 -3.87 13.18
N MET A 71 5.11 -3.80 11.87
CA MET A 71 4.67 -2.60 11.15
C MET A 71 3.29 -2.76 10.50
N ILE A 72 2.62 -1.63 10.26
CA ILE A 72 1.29 -1.56 9.64
C ILE A 72 1.38 -0.88 8.27
N GLY A 73 0.86 -1.55 7.25
CA GLY A 73 0.63 -0.98 5.93
C GLY A 73 -0.67 -0.19 5.88
N LEU A 74 -0.63 1.03 5.32
CA LEU A 74 -1.80 1.88 5.10
C LEU A 74 -2.02 2.09 3.61
N VAL A 75 -3.29 2.14 3.19
CA VAL A 75 -3.69 2.52 1.84
C VAL A 75 -4.61 3.74 1.93
N GLU A 76 -4.40 4.73 1.07
CA GLU A 76 -5.19 5.95 1.03
C GLU A 76 -5.79 6.13 -0.38
N PRO A 77 -7.13 6.17 -0.51
CA PRO A 77 -7.77 6.61 -1.72
C PRO A 77 -7.51 8.11 -1.95
N ILE A 78 -7.09 8.49 -3.15
CA ILE A 78 -6.87 9.90 -3.52
C ILE A 78 -7.97 10.36 -4.47
N ASN A 79 -8.41 11.61 -4.30
CA ASN A 79 -9.38 12.25 -5.17
C ASN A 79 -8.85 12.36 -6.62
N ASN A 80 -9.36 11.49 -7.49
CA ASN A 80 -8.96 11.46 -8.89
C ASN A 80 -9.72 12.44 -9.79
N ARG A 81 -10.45 13.41 -9.23
CA ARG A 81 -11.09 14.49 -10.01
C ARG A 81 -10.25 15.76 -10.02
N ILE A 82 -9.55 16.05 -8.92
CA ILE A 82 -8.86 17.33 -8.72
C ILE A 82 -7.37 17.12 -8.44
N THR A 83 -7.02 16.31 -7.44
CA THR A 83 -5.64 16.27 -6.93
C THR A 83 -4.73 15.37 -7.74
N ASP A 84 -5.20 14.20 -8.18
CA ASP A 84 -4.42 13.32 -9.06
C ASP A 84 -5.34 12.54 -10.02
N PRO A 85 -5.66 13.10 -11.20
CA PRO A 85 -6.64 12.53 -12.12
C PRO A 85 -6.39 11.08 -12.56
N ARG A 86 -5.13 10.65 -12.55
CA ARG A 86 -4.73 9.31 -12.99
C ARG A 86 -4.50 8.36 -11.82
N TYR A 87 -4.68 8.77 -10.57
CA TYR A 87 -4.47 7.88 -9.44
C TYR A 87 -5.43 6.68 -9.46
N PHE A 88 -4.92 5.49 -9.17
CA PHE A 88 -5.66 4.24 -9.30
C PHE A 88 -6.78 4.12 -8.26
N LEU A 89 -6.42 4.21 -6.97
CA LEU A 89 -7.30 3.98 -5.84
C LEU A 89 -8.07 5.27 -5.50
N ASN A 90 -9.35 5.35 -5.83
CA ASN A 90 -10.15 6.57 -5.68
C ASN A 90 -11.39 6.43 -4.80
N THR A 91 -11.67 5.22 -4.29
CA THR A 91 -12.74 4.99 -3.32
C THR A 91 -12.26 4.10 -2.17
N PRO A 92 -12.79 4.28 -0.94
CA PRO A 92 -12.49 3.38 0.18
C PRO A 92 -12.91 1.92 -0.07
N HIS A 93 -13.92 1.70 -0.92
CA HIS A 93 -14.41 0.36 -1.25
C HIS A 93 -13.37 -0.47 -2.02
N GLN A 94 -12.63 0.15 -2.93
CA GLN A 94 -11.51 -0.51 -3.64
C GLN A 94 -10.34 -0.86 -2.72
N GLY A 95 -10.22 -0.19 -1.57
CA GLY A 95 -9.17 -0.47 -0.57
C GLY A 95 -9.48 -1.67 0.32
N LYS A 96 -10.72 -2.20 0.28
CA LYS A 96 -11.13 -3.41 1.01
C LYS A 96 -10.72 -4.68 0.25
N ALA A 97 -9.45 -4.80 -0.10
CA ALA A 97 -8.91 -6.12 -0.42
C ALA A 97 -9.02 -6.98 0.86
N ASP A 98 -9.42 -8.25 0.74
CA ASP A 98 -9.48 -9.19 1.88
C ASP A 98 -8.06 -9.51 2.37
N ILE A 99 -7.46 -8.56 3.09
CA ILE A 99 -6.23 -8.73 3.86
C ILE A 99 -6.69 -8.99 5.29
N SER A 100 -6.56 -10.23 5.75
CA SER A 100 -7.07 -10.67 7.05
C SER A 100 -6.59 -9.75 8.20
N PRO A 101 -7.47 -9.27 9.09
CA PRO A 101 -7.15 -8.36 10.20
C PRO A 101 -6.20 -8.88 11.28
N GLN A 102 -5.59 -10.05 11.13
CA GLN A 102 -4.95 -10.77 12.23
C GLN A 102 -3.70 -10.07 12.82
N SER A 103 -3.16 -9.06 12.16
CA SER A 103 -2.08 -8.21 12.69
C SER A 103 -2.56 -6.93 13.40
N LEU A 104 -3.87 -6.63 13.45
CA LEU A 104 -4.39 -5.33 13.91
C LEU A 104 -4.63 -5.17 15.43
N LEU A 105 -4.35 -6.19 16.28
CA LEU A 105 -4.72 -6.10 17.71
C LEU A 105 -3.65 -6.52 18.76
N GLN A 106 -2.45 -6.96 18.40
CA GLN A 106 -1.41 -7.31 19.39
C GLN A 106 -0.25 -6.31 19.42
N GLY A 107 -0.55 -5.06 19.80
CA GLY A 107 0.49 -4.02 19.88
C GLY A 107 0.22 -2.89 20.87
N ARG A 108 -0.66 -3.05 21.86
CA ARG A 108 -0.82 -2.07 22.95
C ARG A 108 0.37 -2.18 23.91
N ARG A 109 1.56 -1.71 23.49
CA ARG A 109 2.58 -1.28 24.45
C ARG A 109 2.02 -0.08 25.21
N ARG A 110 1.67 -0.30 26.48
CA ARG A 110 1.31 0.76 27.43
C ARG A 110 2.41 1.82 27.39
N ILE A 111 2.05 3.04 27.00
CA ILE A 111 2.85 4.23 27.29
C ILE A 111 2.92 4.32 28.82
N PRO A 112 4.10 4.27 29.45
CA PRO A 112 4.20 4.57 30.87
C PRO A 112 3.77 6.02 31.07
N LYS A 113 2.76 6.25 31.92
CA LYS A 113 2.53 7.58 32.45
C LYS A 113 3.74 7.92 33.33
N VAL A 114 4.50 8.93 32.92
CA VAL A 114 5.35 9.71 33.84
C VAL A 114 4.46 10.43 34.84
#